data_AF-A0A5W2ABA1-F1
#
_entry.id   AF-A0A5W2ABA1-F1
#
_cell.length_a   1.000
_cell.length_b   1.000
_cell.length_c   1.000
_cell.angle_alpha   90.00
_cell.angle_beta   90.00
_cell.angle_gamma   90.00
#
_symmetry.space_group_name_H-M   'P 1'
#
loop_
_entity.id
_entity.type
_entity.pdbx_description
1 polymer ?
#
loop_
_entity_poly.entity_id
_entity_poly.type
_entity_poly.pdbx_seq_one_letter_code
_entity_poly.pdbx_strand_id
1 'polypeptide(L)'
;MKELVQILKNTRQHLMTGVSHMIPFVVAGGILLAVSVMLYGKGAVPDAATDPNLKKLFDIGVAGLTLMVPFLAAYIGYSIAERSALAPCAIGAWVGNSFGAGFFGALIAGLIGGIVVHYLKKIPVHKVLRSVMPIFVIPIVGTFITAGIMMWGLGEPIGALTSSLTQWLQGMQQGSIVLLAVIMGLMLAFDMGGPVNKVAYAFMLICVAQGVYTVVAIAAVSICVPPLGLGLATLIGRKNFSVEEREAGKAALVMGCVGVTEGAIPFAAADPLRVIPSIMVGSACGAVMAALFGAQCYAGWGGLIVLPVVEGKLGYVAAVAVGAVVTAVCVNVLKSLTRKNVSQVDEKEDDLDLDFEMN
;
A
#
# COMPACT_ATOMS: atom_id res chain seq x y z
N MET A 1 22.26 19.13 -18.57
CA MET A 1 21.73 19.54 -17.25
C MET A 1 20.21 19.74 -17.24
N LYS A 2 19.59 20.51 -18.16
CA LYS A 2 18.13 20.75 -18.14
C LYS A 2 17.26 19.49 -18.11
N GLU A 3 17.63 18.45 -18.85
CA GLU A 3 16.89 17.18 -18.88
C GLU A 3 17.05 16.35 -17.60
N LEU A 4 18.26 16.29 -17.03
CA LEU A 4 18.47 15.62 -15.75
C LEU A 4 17.64 16.31 -14.66
N VAL A 5 17.63 17.65 -14.65
CA VAL A 5 16.78 18.42 -13.75
C VAL A 5 15.30 18.10 -13.97
N GLN A 6 14.87 17.90 -15.22
CA GLN A 6 13.48 17.52 -15.51
C GLN A 6 13.13 16.11 -15.00
N ILE A 7 14.02 15.13 -15.18
CA ILE A 7 13.86 13.78 -14.65
C ILE A 7 13.76 13.85 -13.12
N LEU A 8 14.67 14.60 -12.48
CA LEU A 8 14.68 14.73 -11.02
C LEU A 8 13.45 15.47 -10.48
N LYS A 9 12.94 16.48 -11.19
CA LYS A 9 11.65 17.12 -10.87
C LYS A 9 10.48 16.14 -10.91
N ASN A 10 10.54 15.15 -11.79
CA ASN A 10 9.50 14.15 -11.97
C ASN A 10 9.73 12.87 -11.14
N THR A 11 10.70 12.87 -10.20
CA THR A 11 11.03 11.70 -9.37
C THR A 11 9.81 11.07 -8.70
N ARG A 12 8.90 11.88 -8.14
CA ARG A 12 7.65 11.38 -7.53
C ARG A 12 6.85 10.53 -8.51
N GLN A 13 6.68 10.97 -9.75
CA GLN A 13 5.95 10.23 -10.77
C GLN A 13 6.66 8.91 -11.08
N HIS A 14 7.98 8.94 -11.29
CA HIS A 14 8.77 7.74 -11.57
C HIS A 14 8.65 6.69 -10.46
N LEU A 15 8.74 7.13 -9.20
CA LEU A 15 8.56 6.26 -8.04
C LEU A 15 7.13 5.67 -7.99
N MET A 16 6.10 6.49 -8.18
CA MET A 16 4.71 6.02 -8.16
C MET A 16 4.37 5.07 -9.32
N THR A 17 4.98 5.25 -10.48
CA THR A 17 4.90 4.29 -11.59
C THR A 17 5.49 2.94 -11.18
N GLY A 18 6.67 2.94 -10.57
CA GLY A 18 7.29 1.73 -10.01
C GLY A 18 6.39 1.02 -8.99
N VAL A 19 5.91 1.77 -7.98
CA VAL A 19 5.02 1.21 -6.95
C VAL A 19 3.78 0.59 -7.59
N SER A 20 3.08 1.31 -8.48
CA SER A 20 1.83 0.81 -9.06
C SER A 20 2.01 -0.48 -9.86
N HIS A 21 3.14 -0.67 -10.54
CA HIS A 21 3.40 -1.87 -11.33
C HIS A 21 3.96 -3.05 -10.51
N MET A 22 4.50 -2.82 -9.31
CA MET A 22 4.86 -3.93 -8.41
C MET A 22 3.65 -4.49 -7.65
N ILE A 23 2.58 -3.71 -7.45
CA ILE A 23 1.39 -4.13 -6.68
C ILE A 23 0.83 -5.49 -7.19
N PRO A 24 0.58 -5.71 -8.49
CA PRO A 24 0.05 -6.99 -8.96
C PRO A 24 0.88 -8.22 -8.57
N PHE A 25 2.21 -8.07 -8.49
CA PHE A 25 3.11 -9.15 -8.04
C PHE A 25 2.94 -9.46 -6.56
N VAL A 26 2.77 -8.41 -5.75
CA VAL A 26 2.48 -8.55 -4.32
C VAL A 26 1.11 -9.19 -4.10
N VAL A 27 0.08 -8.75 -4.83
CA VAL A 27 -1.27 -9.31 -4.69
C VAL A 27 -1.27 -10.79 -5.03
N ALA A 28 -0.75 -11.15 -6.21
CA ALA A 28 -0.68 -12.54 -6.63
C ALA A 28 0.19 -13.37 -5.68
N GLY A 29 1.37 -12.87 -5.31
CA GLY A 29 2.31 -13.56 -4.43
C GLY A 29 1.76 -13.77 -3.03
N GLY A 30 1.33 -12.69 -2.39
CA GLY A 30 0.81 -12.69 -1.03
C GLY A 30 -0.48 -13.50 -0.87
N ILE A 31 -1.43 -13.40 -1.81
CA ILE A 31 -2.69 -14.15 -1.73
C ILE A 31 -2.47 -15.65 -1.94
N LEU A 32 -1.66 -16.05 -2.94
CA LEU A 32 -1.40 -17.49 -3.18
C LEU A 32 -0.62 -18.12 -2.02
N LEU A 33 0.37 -17.40 -1.49
CA LEU A 33 1.05 -17.79 -0.25
C LEU A 33 0.04 -17.96 0.88
N ALA A 34 -0.89 -17.01 1.04
CA ALA A 34 -1.87 -17.04 2.10
C ALA A 34 -2.86 -18.19 2.01
N VAL A 35 -3.36 -18.48 0.80
CA VAL A 35 -4.22 -19.63 0.55
C VAL A 35 -3.48 -20.93 0.86
N SER A 36 -2.20 -21.04 0.52
CA SER A 36 -1.41 -22.22 0.86
C SER A 36 -1.33 -22.45 2.38
N VAL A 37 -0.96 -21.41 3.15
CA VAL A 37 -0.89 -21.49 4.62
C VAL A 37 -2.27 -21.75 5.23
N MET A 38 -3.34 -21.20 4.65
CA MET A 38 -4.72 -21.45 5.06
C MET A 38 -5.07 -22.93 4.97
N LEU A 39 -4.84 -23.53 3.79
CA LEU A 39 -5.17 -24.92 3.50
C LEU A 39 -4.30 -25.88 4.29
N TYR A 40 -3.08 -25.47 4.65
CA TYR A 40 -2.22 -26.25 5.53
C TYR A 40 -2.74 -26.31 6.97
N GLY A 41 -3.52 -25.32 7.41
CA GLY A 41 -4.21 -25.32 8.71
C GLY A 41 -3.32 -25.10 9.94
N LYS A 42 -1.99 -25.22 9.80
CA LYS A 42 -1.03 -25.06 10.92
C LYS A 42 -0.51 -23.63 11.09
N GLY A 43 -0.84 -22.70 10.19
CA GLY A 43 -0.37 -21.31 10.26
C GLY A 43 1.14 -21.16 10.03
N ALA A 44 1.76 -22.11 9.33
CA ALA A 44 3.17 -22.13 9.02
C ALA A 44 3.41 -22.46 7.55
N VAL A 45 4.67 -22.39 7.10
CA VAL A 45 5.05 -22.89 5.77
C VAL A 45 4.72 -24.39 5.68
N PRO A 46 4.00 -24.84 4.63
CA PRO A 46 3.72 -26.26 4.45
C PRO A 46 5.00 -27.07 4.34
N ASP A 47 5.04 -28.26 4.96
CA ASP A 47 6.18 -29.15 4.85
C ASP A 47 6.20 -29.81 3.47
N ALA A 48 7.35 -29.78 2.79
CA ALA A 48 7.52 -30.40 1.49
C ALA A 48 7.34 -31.93 1.52
N ALA A 49 7.63 -32.57 2.66
CA ALA A 49 7.52 -34.01 2.83
C ALA A 49 6.07 -34.46 3.06
N THR A 50 5.29 -33.71 3.84
CA THR A 50 3.90 -34.08 4.15
C THR A 50 2.91 -33.51 3.14
N ASP A 51 3.13 -32.28 2.66
CA ASP A 51 2.19 -31.53 1.85
C ASP A 51 2.89 -30.85 0.64
N PRO A 52 3.49 -31.63 -0.28
CA PRO A 52 4.32 -31.10 -1.38
C PRO A 52 3.57 -30.14 -2.30
N ASN A 53 2.27 -30.34 -2.51
CA ASN A 53 1.47 -29.47 -3.37
C ASN A 53 1.19 -28.12 -2.72
N LEU A 54 0.93 -28.09 -1.41
CA LEU A 54 0.77 -26.84 -0.67
C LEU A 54 2.10 -26.09 -0.61
N LYS A 55 3.23 -26.79 -0.41
CA LYS A 55 4.55 -26.16 -0.46
C LYS A 55 4.83 -25.53 -1.83
N LYS A 56 4.52 -26.22 -2.93
CA LYS A 56 4.63 -25.64 -4.28
C LYS A 56 3.75 -24.39 -4.46
N LEU A 57 2.51 -24.41 -3.95
CA LEU A 57 1.63 -23.24 -3.98
C LEU A 57 2.20 -22.07 -3.16
N PHE A 58 2.78 -22.36 -2.00
CA PHE A 58 3.50 -21.38 -1.17
C PHE A 58 4.67 -20.76 -1.94
N ASP A 59 5.45 -21.59 -2.63
CA ASP A 59 6.63 -21.15 -3.39
C ASP A 59 6.27 -20.30 -4.61
N ILE A 60 5.13 -20.56 -5.26
CA ILE A 60 4.57 -19.64 -6.27
C ILE A 60 4.32 -18.26 -5.66
N GLY A 61 3.77 -18.24 -4.44
CA GLY A 61 3.55 -17.01 -3.68
C GLY A 61 4.85 -16.26 -3.37
N VAL A 62 5.86 -16.97 -2.86
CA VAL A 62 7.20 -16.45 -2.58
C VAL A 62 7.86 -15.87 -3.84
N ALA A 63 7.71 -16.55 -4.98
CA ALA A 63 8.23 -16.06 -6.25
C ALA A 63 7.62 -14.69 -6.62
N GLY A 64 6.30 -14.52 -6.46
CA GLY A 64 5.63 -13.24 -6.67
C GLY A 64 6.19 -12.12 -5.79
N LEU A 65 6.37 -12.38 -4.49
CA LEU A 65 6.95 -11.42 -3.55
C LEU A 65 8.43 -11.12 -3.85
N THR A 66 9.19 -12.11 -4.31
CA THR A 66 10.61 -11.94 -4.67
C THR A 66 10.77 -11.04 -5.90
N LEU A 67 9.87 -11.18 -6.88
CA LEU A 67 9.89 -10.40 -8.12
C LEU A 67 9.49 -8.93 -7.92
N MET A 68 8.85 -8.56 -6.80
CA MET A 68 8.40 -7.19 -6.60
C MET A 68 9.55 -6.16 -6.63
N VAL A 69 10.73 -6.51 -6.10
CA VAL A 69 11.90 -5.62 -6.01
C VAL A 69 12.50 -5.32 -7.40
N PRO A 70 12.82 -6.33 -8.24
CA PRO A 70 13.23 -6.10 -9.62
C PRO A 70 12.19 -5.33 -10.45
N PHE A 71 10.90 -5.66 -10.29
CA PHE A 71 9.83 -5.02 -11.06
C PHE A 71 9.60 -3.57 -10.66
N LEU A 72 9.71 -3.25 -9.37
CA LEU A 72 9.72 -1.87 -8.88
C LEU A 72 10.81 -1.05 -9.59
N ALA A 73 12.06 -1.54 -9.59
CA ALA A 73 13.17 -0.85 -10.24
C ALA A 73 12.98 -0.73 -11.76
N ALA A 74 12.54 -1.82 -12.40
CA ALA A 74 12.27 -1.87 -13.84
C ALA A 74 11.27 -0.79 -14.26
N TYR A 75 10.18 -0.63 -13.51
CA TYR A 75 9.12 0.32 -13.86
C TYR A 75 9.45 1.77 -13.46
N ILE A 76 10.32 2.00 -12.47
CA ILE A 76 10.93 3.32 -12.25
C ILE A 76 11.77 3.70 -13.46
N GLY A 77 12.67 2.81 -13.91
CA GLY A 77 13.49 3.03 -15.09
C GLY A 77 12.68 3.18 -16.37
N TYR A 78 11.63 2.38 -16.52
CA TYR A 78 10.67 2.48 -17.63
C TYR A 78 10.01 3.85 -17.70
N SER A 79 9.64 4.43 -16.56
CA SER A 79 9.06 5.77 -16.52
C SER A 79 10.03 6.87 -16.98
N ILE A 80 11.35 6.61 -16.98
CA ILE A 80 12.39 7.54 -17.40
C ILE A 80 12.80 7.31 -18.86
N ALA A 81 13.05 6.06 -19.26
CA ALA A 81 13.64 5.72 -20.56
C ALA A 81 12.95 4.57 -21.30
N GLU A 82 11.70 4.27 -20.94
CA GLU A 82 10.80 3.29 -21.59
C GLU A 82 11.34 1.85 -21.51
N ARG A 83 10.92 0.99 -22.44
CA ARG A 83 11.18 -0.45 -22.46
C ARG A 83 12.67 -0.82 -22.35
N SER A 84 13.57 0.01 -22.90
CA SER A 84 15.01 -0.25 -22.88
C SER A 84 15.64 -0.22 -21.49
N ALA A 85 14.98 0.41 -20.50
CA ALA A 85 15.48 0.49 -19.13
C ALA A 85 15.10 -0.71 -18.25
N LEU A 86 14.16 -1.56 -18.69
CA LEU A 86 13.62 -2.65 -17.88
C LEU A 86 14.72 -3.59 -17.38
N ALA A 87 15.53 -4.16 -18.29
CA ALA A 87 16.58 -5.11 -17.93
C ALA A 87 17.71 -4.49 -17.08
N PRO A 88 18.31 -3.33 -17.46
CA PRO A 88 19.33 -2.69 -16.64
C PRO A 88 18.90 -2.42 -15.19
N CYS A 89 17.68 -1.93 -15.00
CA CYS A 89 17.17 -1.58 -13.67
C CYS A 89 16.80 -2.83 -12.87
N ALA A 90 16.11 -3.80 -13.48
CA ALA A 90 15.72 -5.05 -12.81
C ALA A 90 16.94 -5.84 -12.33
N ILE A 91 17.94 -6.00 -13.19
CA ILE A 91 19.18 -6.72 -12.88
C ILE A 91 19.99 -5.95 -11.84
N GLY A 92 20.11 -4.62 -11.97
CA GLY A 92 20.77 -3.79 -10.97
C GLY A 92 20.15 -3.91 -9.59
N ALA A 93 18.81 -3.91 -9.51
CA ALA A 93 18.09 -4.12 -8.25
C ALA A 93 18.27 -5.53 -7.69
N TRP A 94 18.24 -6.56 -8.55
CA TRP A 94 18.50 -7.95 -8.13
C TRP A 94 19.89 -8.13 -7.53
N VAL A 95 20.90 -7.57 -8.20
CA VAL A 95 22.29 -7.55 -7.71
C VAL A 95 22.37 -6.81 -6.38
N GLY A 96 21.81 -5.61 -6.27
CA GLY A 96 21.76 -4.87 -5.01
C GLY A 96 21.07 -5.64 -3.89
N ASN A 97 19.98 -6.35 -4.20
CA ASN A 97 19.25 -7.16 -3.23
C ASN A 97 20.06 -8.34 -2.69
N SER A 98 21.04 -8.83 -3.46
CA SER A 98 21.98 -9.86 -2.99
C SER A 98 22.87 -9.38 -1.83
N PHE A 99 23.00 -8.06 -1.66
CA PHE A 99 23.66 -7.41 -0.51
C PHE A 99 22.66 -6.92 0.56
N GLY A 100 21.38 -7.28 0.47
CA GLY A 100 20.35 -6.83 1.40
C GLY A 100 19.85 -5.40 1.15
N ALA A 101 20.12 -4.79 0.00
CA ALA A 101 19.67 -3.43 -0.31
C ALA A 101 18.14 -3.30 -0.42
N GLY A 102 17.42 -4.41 -0.66
CA GLY A 102 15.96 -4.46 -0.65
C GLY A 102 15.28 -3.39 -1.50
N PHE A 103 14.24 -2.79 -0.94
CA PHE A 103 13.47 -1.74 -1.60
C PHE A 103 14.28 -0.49 -1.93
N PHE A 104 15.17 -0.04 -1.02
CA PHE A 104 16.03 1.12 -1.29
C PHE A 104 16.97 0.86 -2.46
N GLY A 105 17.50 -0.36 -2.53
CA GLY A 105 18.26 -0.84 -3.68
C GLY A 105 17.46 -0.75 -4.98
N ALA A 106 16.17 -1.12 -4.97
CA ALA A 106 15.31 -0.98 -6.14
C ALA A 106 15.03 0.48 -6.53
N LEU A 107 14.79 1.37 -5.57
CA LEU A 107 14.60 2.80 -5.88
C LEU A 107 15.83 3.40 -6.54
N ILE A 108 17.01 3.13 -5.95
CA ILE A 108 18.28 3.67 -6.41
C ILE A 108 18.65 3.06 -7.76
N ALA A 109 18.59 1.73 -7.90
CA ALA A 109 18.88 1.05 -9.16
C ALA A 109 17.91 1.46 -10.28
N GLY A 110 16.62 1.68 -9.98
CA GLY A 110 15.63 2.16 -10.94
C GLY A 110 15.91 3.58 -11.44
N LEU A 111 16.26 4.50 -10.55
CA LEU A 111 16.60 5.88 -10.92
C LEU A 111 17.94 5.94 -11.68
N ILE A 112 18.98 5.29 -11.16
CA ILE A 112 20.31 5.25 -11.80
C ILE A 112 20.19 4.59 -13.17
N GLY A 113 19.58 3.41 -13.25
CA GLY A 113 19.44 2.68 -14.51
C GLY A 113 18.59 3.42 -15.53
N GLY A 114 17.50 4.07 -15.09
CA GLY A 114 16.69 4.94 -15.95
C GLY A 114 17.51 6.10 -16.54
N ILE A 115 18.30 6.78 -15.71
CA ILE A 115 19.17 7.89 -16.14
C ILE A 115 20.28 7.40 -17.07
N VAL A 116 20.96 6.30 -16.73
CA VAL A 116 22.00 5.68 -17.55
C VAL A 116 21.44 5.37 -18.94
N VAL A 117 20.30 4.70 -19.00
CA VAL A 117 19.67 4.31 -20.27
C VAL A 117 19.18 5.52 -21.06
N HIS A 118 18.63 6.55 -20.39
CA HIS A 118 18.26 7.81 -21.03
C HIS A 118 19.44 8.43 -21.79
N TYR A 119 20.63 8.44 -21.18
CA TYR A 119 21.84 8.97 -21.83
C TYR A 119 22.40 8.03 -22.90
N LEU A 120 22.33 6.71 -22.72
CA LEU A 120 22.74 5.75 -23.75
C LEU A 120 21.90 5.88 -25.03
N LYS A 121 20.59 6.12 -24.92
CA LYS A 121 19.69 6.35 -26.08
C LYS A 121 20.07 7.58 -26.90
N LYS A 122 20.83 8.52 -26.32
CA LYS A 122 21.22 9.78 -26.97
C LYS A 122 22.55 9.72 -27.71
N ILE A 123 23.29 8.63 -27.57
CA ILE A 123 24.54 8.46 -28.30
C ILE A 123 24.22 8.37 -29.80
N PRO A 124 24.75 9.28 -30.63
CA PRO A 124 24.47 9.26 -32.06
C PRO A 124 25.12 8.02 -32.69
N VAL A 125 24.31 7.21 -33.36
CA VAL A 125 24.78 6.01 -34.07
C VAL A 125 24.37 6.02 -35.53
N HIS A 126 25.13 5.31 -36.35
CA HIS A 126 24.83 5.14 -37.77
C HIS A 126 23.44 4.48 -37.96
N LYS A 127 22.74 4.78 -39.07
CA LYS A 127 21.35 4.33 -39.33
C LYS A 127 21.17 2.81 -39.14
N VAL A 128 22.17 2.03 -39.56
CA VAL A 128 22.19 0.55 -39.46
C VAL A 128 22.18 0.05 -38.01
N LEU A 129 22.77 0.81 -37.08
CA LEU A 129 22.87 0.42 -35.67
C LEU A 129 21.65 0.82 -34.83
N ARG A 130 20.75 1.64 -35.36
CA ARG A 130 19.60 2.17 -34.59
C ARG A 130 18.68 1.09 -34.04
N SER A 131 18.46 0.00 -34.77
CA SER A 131 17.67 -1.15 -34.31
C SER A 131 18.41 -2.02 -33.29
N VAL A 132 19.74 -2.09 -33.41
CA VAL A 132 20.61 -2.89 -32.53
C VAL A 132 20.77 -2.22 -31.16
N MET A 133 20.71 -0.90 -31.09
CA MET A 133 20.88 -0.14 -29.84
C MET A 133 19.93 -0.60 -28.71
N PRO A 134 18.58 -0.54 -28.85
CA PRO A 134 17.68 -0.92 -27.77
C PRO A 134 17.60 -2.43 -27.50
N ILE A 135 18.01 -3.27 -28.47
CA ILE A 135 17.92 -4.73 -28.38
C ILE A 135 19.17 -5.33 -27.74
N PHE A 136 20.35 -4.77 -28.04
CA PHE A 136 21.63 -5.39 -27.67
C PHE A 136 22.52 -4.44 -26.87
N VAL A 137 22.84 -3.26 -27.42
CA VAL A 137 23.84 -2.36 -26.80
C VAL A 137 23.35 -1.80 -25.48
N ILE A 138 22.13 -1.27 -25.44
CA ILE A 138 21.56 -0.65 -24.23
C ILE A 138 21.35 -1.68 -23.13
N PRO A 139 20.76 -2.88 -23.38
CA PRO A 139 20.69 -3.91 -22.36
C PRO A 139 22.06 -4.31 -21.80
N ILE A 140 23.10 -4.45 -22.62
CA ILE A 140 24.43 -4.85 -22.15
C ILE A 140 25.11 -3.71 -21.38
N VAL A 141 25.30 -2.55 -22.01
CA VAL A 141 26.04 -1.43 -21.43
C VAL A 141 25.27 -0.81 -20.27
N GLY A 142 23.96 -0.66 -20.42
CA GLY A 142 23.09 -0.17 -19.36
C GLY A 142 23.11 -1.08 -18.13
N THR A 143 23.04 -2.41 -18.32
CA THR A 143 23.14 -3.36 -17.21
C THR A 143 24.53 -3.34 -16.60
N PHE A 144 25.59 -3.36 -17.40
CA PHE A 144 26.96 -3.29 -16.89
C PHE A 144 27.19 -2.08 -16.00
N ILE A 145 26.74 -0.90 -16.43
CA ILE A 145 26.88 0.32 -15.63
C ILE A 145 25.97 0.26 -14.39
N THR A 146 24.68 -0.04 -14.55
CA THR A 146 23.70 0.01 -13.45
C THR A 146 23.99 -1.06 -12.40
N ALA A 147 24.14 -2.31 -12.83
CA ALA A 147 24.47 -3.42 -11.94
C ALA A 147 25.90 -3.32 -11.43
N GLY A 148 26.86 -2.81 -12.20
CA GLY A 148 28.22 -2.55 -11.72
C GLY A 148 28.28 -1.53 -10.60
N ILE A 149 27.51 -0.43 -10.72
CA ILE A 149 27.37 0.56 -9.64
C ILE A 149 26.79 -0.10 -8.38
N MET A 150 25.79 -0.95 -8.52
CA MET A 150 25.22 -1.68 -7.38
C MET A 150 26.17 -2.74 -6.83
N MET A 151 26.92 -3.44 -7.68
CA MET A 151 27.78 -4.56 -7.28
C MET A 151 29.05 -4.11 -6.57
N TRP A 152 29.70 -3.06 -7.08
CA TRP A 152 31.03 -2.64 -6.62
C TRP A 152 31.03 -1.31 -5.85
N GLY A 153 29.87 -0.66 -5.74
CA GLY A 153 29.75 0.65 -5.10
C GLY A 153 28.67 0.69 -4.05
N LEU A 154 27.41 0.69 -4.48
CA LEU A 154 26.29 1.09 -3.63
C LEU A 154 25.57 -0.06 -2.92
N GLY A 155 25.72 -1.31 -3.38
CA GLY A 155 24.98 -2.46 -2.86
C GLY A 155 25.18 -2.66 -1.36
N GLU A 156 26.43 -2.82 -0.92
CA GLU A 156 26.77 -2.99 0.50
C GLU A 156 26.37 -1.79 1.37
N PRO A 157 26.70 -0.52 1.03
CA PRO A 157 26.25 0.64 1.81
C PRO A 157 24.72 0.73 1.95
N ILE A 158 23.97 0.47 0.87
CA ILE A 158 22.51 0.50 0.92
C ILE A 158 21.97 -0.69 1.74
N GLY A 159 22.60 -1.85 1.64
CA GLY A 159 22.27 -3.02 2.47
C GLY A 159 22.47 -2.75 3.97
N ALA A 160 23.58 -2.11 4.33
CA ALA A 160 23.85 -1.69 5.70
C ALA A 160 22.81 -0.67 6.20
N LEU A 161 22.44 0.31 5.36
CA LEU A 161 21.39 1.28 5.67
C LEU A 161 20.02 0.58 5.86
N THR A 162 19.68 -0.36 4.98
CA THR A 162 18.43 -1.12 5.06
C THR A 162 18.37 -1.95 6.35
N SER A 163 19.48 -2.59 6.71
CA SER A 163 19.61 -3.36 7.95
C SER A 163 19.48 -2.47 9.19
N SER A 164 20.15 -1.32 9.20
CA SER A 164 20.07 -0.34 10.30
C SER A 164 18.65 0.21 10.49
N LEU A 165 17.96 0.55 9.40
CA LEU A 165 16.57 0.98 9.45
C LEU A 165 15.64 -0.13 9.93
N THR A 166 15.86 -1.37 9.50
CA THR A 166 15.08 -2.53 9.95
C THR A 166 15.27 -2.76 11.45
N GLN A 167 16.50 -2.68 11.95
CA GLN A 167 16.80 -2.78 13.38
C GLN A 167 16.17 -1.62 14.17
N TRP A 168 16.21 -0.39 13.64
CA TRP A 168 15.57 0.75 14.26
C TRP A 168 14.04 0.57 14.36
N LEU A 169 13.40 0.10 13.29
CA LEU A 169 11.96 -0.21 13.28
C LEU A 169 11.60 -1.34 14.24
N GLN A 170 12.44 -2.38 14.34
CA GLN A 170 12.27 -3.44 15.33
C GLN A 170 12.43 -2.90 16.76
N GLY A 171 13.35 -1.96 17.00
CA GLY A 171 13.47 -1.24 18.28
C GLY A 171 12.24 -0.40 18.61
N MET A 172 11.59 0.23 17.62
CA MET A 172 10.34 0.97 17.82
C MET A 172 9.19 0.08 18.30
N GLN A 173 9.21 -1.23 18.04
CA GLN A 173 8.19 -2.16 18.55
C GLN A 173 8.10 -2.14 20.08
N GLN A 174 9.19 -1.83 20.78
CA GLN A 174 9.23 -1.85 22.26
C GLN A 174 8.88 -0.49 22.90
N GLY A 175 8.99 0.63 22.18
CA GLY A 175 8.85 1.98 22.76
C GLY A 175 7.87 2.94 22.10
N SER A 176 7.55 2.78 20.80
CA SER A 176 6.77 3.76 20.03
C SER A 176 5.82 3.15 18.99
N ILE A 177 5.52 1.85 19.12
CA ILE A 177 4.67 1.13 18.16
C ILE A 177 3.28 1.75 18.00
N VAL A 178 2.76 2.37 19.07
CA VAL A 178 1.48 3.09 19.07
C VAL A 178 1.55 4.32 18.16
N LEU A 179 2.62 5.12 18.22
CA LEU A 179 2.77 6.30 17.37
C LEU A 179 2.89 5.89 15.90
N LEU A 180 3.67 4.85 15.60
CA LEU A 180 3.77 4.29 14.27
C LEU A 180 2.40 3.81 13.77
N ALA A 181 1.64 3.12 14.61
CA ALA A 181 0.30 2.64 14.28
C ALA A 181 -0.67 3.78 13.98
N VAL A 182 -0.64 4.86 14.76
CA VAL A 182 -1.45 6.06 14.48
C VAL A 182 -1.09 6.64 13.11
N ILE A 183 0.19 6.89 12.84
CA ILE A 183 0.64 7.46 11.56
C ILE A 183 0.20 6.58 10.38
N MET A 184 0.43 5.27 10.49
CA MET A 184 0.02 4.30 9.46
C MET A 184 -1.49 4.29 9.24
N GLY A 185 -2.28 4.27 10.30
CA GLY A 185 -3.73 4.30 10.24
C GLY A 185 -4.27 5.57 9.58
N LEU A 186 -3.71 6.73 9.92
CA LEU A 186 -4.10 8.00 9.31
C LEU A 186 -3.74 8.04 7.81
N MET A 187 -2.52 7.68 7.44
CA MET A 187 -2.05 7.76 6.05
C MET A 187 -2.78 6.80 5.12
N LEU A 188 -3.02 5.56 5.55
CA LEU A 188 -3.71 4.56 4.72
C LEU A 188 -5.20 4.91 4.52
N ALA A 189 -5.82 5.61 5.46
CA ALA A 189 -7.23 5.99 5.33
C ALA A 189 -7.44 7.32 4.59
N PHE A 190 -6.45 8.21 4.56
CA PHE A 190 -6.61 9.63 4.18
C PHE A 190 -7.25 9.86 2.80
N ASP A 191 -6.74 9.19 1.77
CA ASP A 191 -7.14 9.40 0.37
C ASP A 191 -7.55 8.11 -0.35
N MET A 192 -7.86 7.04 0.41
CA MET A 192 -8.51 5.79 -0.05
C MET A 192 -7.94 5.21 -1.35
N GLY A 193 -6.62 5.09 -1.44
CA GLY A 193 -5.90 4.60 -2.63
C GLY A 193 -5.19 5.71 -3.43
N GLY A 194 -5.27 6.95 -2.96
CA GLY A 194 -4.51 8.08 -3.46
C GLY A 194 -3.01 8.05 -3.10
N PRO A 195 -2.28 9.14 -3.38
CA PRO A 195 -0.84 9.19 -3.17
C PRO A 195 -0.37 8.95 -1.73
N VAL A 196 -1.08 9.42 -0.71
CA VAL A 196 -0.69 9.26 0.69
C VAL A 196 -0.84 7.80 1.12
N ASN A 197 -1.99 7.20 0.79
CA ASN A 197 -2.20 5.76 0.99
C ASN A 197 -1.12 4.95 0.26
N LYS A 198 -0.84 5.23 -1.01
CA LYS A 198 0.18 4.49 -1.78
C LYS A 198 1.58 4.59 -1.17
N VAL A 199 1.94 5.72 -0.56
CA VAL A 199 3.21 5.86 0.17
C VAL A 199 3.23 4.96 1.41
N ALA A 200 2.17 4.98 2.22
CA ALA A 200 2.08 4.11 3.40
C ALA A 200 1.99 2.62 3.03
N TYR A 201 1.28 2.30 1.94
CA TYR A 201 1.21 0.94 1.40
C TYR A 201 2.57 0.48 0.86
N ALA A 202 3.29 1.32 0.13
CA ALA A 202 4.67 1.00 -0.26
C ALA A 202 5.55 0.72 0.97
N PHE A 203 5.41 1.49 2.05
CA PHE A 203 6.11 1.22 3.31
C PHE A 203 5.72 -0.11 3.96
N MET A 204 4.44 -0.49 3.93
CA MET A 204 4.00 -1.84 4.32
C MET A 204 4.72 -2.93 3.51
N LEU A 205 4.84 -2.76 2.19
CA LEU A 205 5.52 -3.74 1.33
C LEU A 205 7.02 -3.86 1.63
N ILE A 206 7.65 -2.75 2.01
CA ILE A 206 9.03 -2.77 2.53
C ILE A 206 9.09 -3.66 3.77
N CYS A 207 8.18 -3.46 4.71
CA CYS A 207 8.14 -4.23 5.95
C CYS A 207 7.93 -5.73 5.70
N VAL A 208 7.12 -6.12 4.70
CA VAL A 208 7.00 -7.53 4.28
C VAL A 208 8.34 -8.08 3.81
N ALA A 209 9.05 -7.33 2.95
CA ALA A 209 10.35 -7.75 2.41
C ALA A 209 11.43 -7.89 3.49
N GLN A 210 11.34 -7.08 4.56
CA GLN A 210 12.29 -7.05 5.67
C GLN A 210 11.86 -7.90 6.88
N GLY A 211 10.75 -8.64 6.77
CA GLY A 211 10.26 -9.50 7.85
C GLY A 211 9.69 -8.75 9.07
N VAL A 212 9.30 -7.49 8.92
CA VAL A 212 8.71 -6.67 9.99
C VAL A 212 7.18 -6.83 10.01
N TYR A 213 6.72 -8.06 10.28
CA TYR A 213 5.32 -8.47 10.09
C TYR A 213 4.30 -7.81 11.02
N THR A 214 4.72 -7.27 12.17
CA THR A 214 3.84 -6.49 13.05
C THR A 214 3.38 -5.19 12.39
N VAL A 215 4.28 -4.50 11.68
CA VAL A 215 3.94 -3.26 10.94
C VAL A 215 3.04 -3.59 9.75
N VAL A 216 3.23 -4.76 9.15
CA VAL A 216 2.35 -5.27 8.08
C VAL A 216 0.94 -5.51 8.60
N ALA A 217 0.77 -6.10 9.81
CA ALA A 217 -0.55 -6.29 10.41
C ALA A 217 -1.25 -4.96 10.73
N ILE A 218 -0.52 -4.00 11.30
CA ILE A 218 -1.00 -2.64 11.55
C ILE A 218 -1.58 -2.04 10.26
N ALA A 219 -0.81 -2.08 9.17
CA ALA A 219 -1.23 -1.57 7.87
C ALA A 219 -2.43 -2.34 7.29
N ALA A 220 -2.39 -3.68 7.38
CA ALA A 220 -3.43 -4.56 6.85
C ALA A 220 -4.82 -4.29 7.50
N VAL A 221 -4.84 -4.01 8.81
CA VAL A 221 -6.04 -3.57 9.52
C VAL A 221 -6.48 -2.19 9.00
N SER A 222 -5.58 -1.21 8.97
CA SER A 222 -5.89 0.16 8.52
C SER A 222 -6.49 0.23 7.11
N ILE A 223 -6.06 -0.63 6.20
CA ILE A 223 -6.54 -0.66 4.80
C ILE A 223 -8.03 -1.03 4.73
N CYS A 224 -8.49 -1.96 5.55
CA CYS A 224 -9.85 -2.48 5.46
C CYS A 224 -10.87 -1.76 6.34
N VAL A 225 -10.42 -1.03 7.36
CA VAL A 225 -11.29 -0.31 8.28
C VAL A 225 -12.19 0.73 7.59
N PRO A 226 -11.72 1.58 6.66
CA PRO A 226 -12.57 2.60 6.03
C PRO A 226 -13.84 2.04 5.37
N PRO A 227 -13.76 1.07 4.43
CA PRO A 227 -14.95 0.52 3.80
C PRO A 227 -15.81 -0.34 4.74
N LEU A 228 -15.21 -1.10 5.68
CA LEU A 228 -15.97 -1.87 6.68
C LEU A 228 -16.75 -0.96 7.62
N GLY A 229 -16.11 0.09 8.12
CA GLY A 229 -16.70 1.06 9.03
C GLY A 229 -17.83 1.86 8.37
N LEU A 230 -17.66 2.27 7.11
CA LEU A 230 -18.72 2.96 6.37
C LEU A 230 -19.89 2.03 6.04
N GLY A 231 -19.60 0.80 5.61
CA GLY A 231 -20.63 -0.21 5.40
C GLY A 231 -21.45 -0.44 6.68
N LEU A 232 -20.78 -0.60 7.82
CA LEU A 232 -21.42 -0.70 9.14
C LEU A 232 -22.20 0.56 9.51
N ALA A 233 -21.66 1.75 9.20
CA ALA A 233 -22.32 3.03 9.48
C ALA A 233 -23.71 3.11 8.79
N THR A 234 -23.81 2.65 7.54
CA THR A 234 -25.07 2.65 6.78
C THR A 234 -26.13 1.69 7.35
N LEU A 235 -25.71 0.60 7.99
CA LEU A 235 -26.60 -0.34 8.65
C LEU A 235 -27.13 0.21 9.98
N ILE A 236 -26.26 0.79 10.81
CA ILE A 236 -26.61 1.30 12.15
C ILE A 236 -27.40 2.62 12.05
N GLY A 237 -26.88 3.56 11.27
CA GLY A 237 -27.40 4.93 11.18
C GLY A 237 -28.10 5.19 9.87
N ARG A 238 -28.86 4.22 9.34
CA ARG A 238 -29.49 4.22 8.01
C ARG A 238 -30.10 5.56 7.61
N LYS A 239 -30.77 6.24 8.55
CA LYS A 239 -31.42 7.56 8.38
C LYS A 239 -30.47 8.73 8.05
N ASN A 240 -29.15 8.57 8.23
CA ASN A 240 -28.13 9.57 7.96
C ASN A 240 -27.52 9.45 6.55
N PHE A 241 -27.95 8.45 5.77
CA PHE A 241 -27.40 8.14 4.45
C PHE A 241 -28.47 8.10 3.38
N SER A 242 -28.10 8.51 2.16
CA SER A 242 -28.95 8.40 0.97
C SER A 242 -29.20 6.94 0.57
N VAL A 243 -30.10 6.71 -0.40
CA VAL A 243 -30.35 5.35 -0.91
C VAL A 243 -29.10 4.81 -1.62
N GLU A 244 -28.43 5.65 -2.40
CA GLU A 244 -27.20 5.35 -3.12
C GLU A 244 -26.07 5.01 -2.14
N GLU A 245 -25.90 5.79 -1.08
CA GLU A 245 -24.90 5.51 -0.03
C GLU A 245 -25.17 4.17 0.68
N ARG A 246 -26.43 3.80 0.90
CA ARG A 246 -26.78 2.51 1.53
C ARG A 246 -26.48 1.32 0.62
N GLU A 247 -26.72 1.43 -0.68
CA GLU A 247 -26.34 0.39 -1.64
C GLU A 247 -24.82 0.30 -1.79
N ALA A 248 -24.13 1.45 -1.85
CA ALA A 248 -22.67 1.50 -1.79
C ALA A 248 -22.12 0.87 -0.50
N GLY A 249 -22.84 0.99 0.62
CA GLY A 249 -22.48 0.41 1.91
C GLY A 249 -22.40 -1.11 1.91
N LYS A 250 -23.31 -1.78 1.20
CA LYS A 250 -23.26 -3.25 1.03
C LYS A 250 -22.01 -3.66 0.24
N ALA A 251 -21.70 -2.92 -0.84
CA ALA A 251 -20.50 -3.15 -1.62
C ALA A 251 -19.22 -2.85 -0.81
N ALA A 252 -19.24 -1.80 0.02
CA ALA A 252 -18.13 -1.42 0.89
C ALA A 252 -17.80 -2.50 1.91
N LEU A 253 -18.79 -3.17 2.51
CA LEU A 253 -18.53 -4.32 3.41
C LEU A 253 -17.73 -5.42 2.69
N VAL A 254 -18.12 -5.78 1.48
CA VAL A 254 -17.42 -6.81 0.69
C VAL A 254 -16.00 -6.35 0.33
N MET A 255 -15.86 -5.11 -0.16
CA MET A 255 -14.56 -4.53 -0.49
C MET A 255 -13.63 -4.47 0.73
N GLY A 256 -14.16 -4.12 1.90
CA GLY A 256 -13.42 -4.13 3.14
C GLY A 256 -12.95 -5.53 3.56
N CYS A 257 -13.79 -6.55 3.43
CA CYS A 257 -13.39 -7.94 3.70
C CYS A 257 -12.19 -8.38 2.86
N VAL A 258 -12.10 -7.92 1.60
CA VAL A 258 -10.97 -8.22 0.71
C VAL A 258 -9.87 -7.16 0.71
N GLY A 259 -9.91 -6.17 1.60
CA GLY A 259 -8.82 -5.19 1.75
C GLY A 259 -8.74 -4.12 0.65
N VAL A 260 -9.87 -3.72 0.09
CA VAL A 260 -9.97 -2.66 -0.94
C VAL A 260 -10.51 -1.38 -0.30
N THR A 261 -9.61 -0.45 0.03
CA THR A 261 -9.95 0.81 0.72
C THR A 261 -10.85 1.73 -0.11
N GLU A 262 -10.79 1.59 -1.44
CA GLU A 262 -11.53 2.38 -2.43
C GLU A 262 -13.05 2.29 -2.26
N GLY A 263 -13.55 1.24 -1.58
CA GLY A 263 -14.98 1.14 -1.24
C GLY A 263 -15.52 2.31 -0.39
N ALA A 264 -14.63 3.11 0.21
CA ALA A 264 -14.96 4.32 0.93
C ALA A 264 -15.11 5.58 0.05
N ILE A 265 -14.63 5.56 -1.21
CA ILE A 265 -14.63 6.71 -2.11
C ILE A 265 -16.03 7.31 -2.32
N PRO A 266 -17.10 6.52 -2.60
CA PRO A 266 -18.43 7.09 -2.84
C PRO A 266 -18.94 7.93 -1.67
N PHE A 267 -18.65 7.53 -0.43
CA PHE A 267 -19.03 8.24 0.79
C PHE A 267 -18.21 9.52 0.98
N ALA A 268 -16.91 9.45 0.77
CA ALA A 268 -16.04 10.61 0.90
C ALA A 268 -16.28 11.65 -0.19
N ALA A 269 -16.68 11.22 -1.39
CA ALA A 269 -17.11 12.12 -2.46
C ALA A 269 -18.41 12.86 -2.10
N ALA A 270 -19.34 12.16 -1.43
CA ALA A 270 -20.60 12.76 -0.99
C ALA A 270 -20.45 13.70 0.22
N ASP A 271 -19.61 13.35 1.19
CA ASP A 271 -19.44 14.11 2.45
C ASP A 271 -18.00 14.03 2.99
N PRO A 272 -17.04 14.71 2.34
CA PRO A 272 -15.61 14.56 2.64
C PRO A 272 -15.25 15.00 4.06
N LEU A 273 -15.86 16.08 4.55
CA LEU A 273 -15.53 16.69 5.84
C LEU A 273 -15.89 15.80 7.03
N ARG A 274 -16.87 14.91 6.88
CA ARG A 274 -17.30 14.00 7.96
C ARG A 274 -16.74 12.60 7.77
N VAL A 275 -16.65 12.15 6.53
CA VAL A 275 -16.17 10.80 6.21
C VAL A 275 -14.67 10.67 6.42
N ILE A 276 -13.85 11.55 5.83
CA ILE A 276 -12.39 11.42 5.85
C ILE A 276 -11.84 11.43 7.29
N PRO A 277 -12.20 12.39 8.17
CA PRO A 277 -11.72 12.35 9.55
C PRO A 277 -12.18 11.10 10.31
N SER A 278 -13.40 10.61 10.06
CA SER A 278 -13.94 9.44 10.76
C SER A 278 -13.27 8.13 10.35
N ILE A 279 -12.97 7.94 9.06
CA ILE A 279 -12.23 6.77 8.59
C ILE A 279 -10.77 6.82 9.07
N MET A 280 -10.17 8.01 9.15
CA MET A 280 -8.82 8.20 9.69
C MET A 280 -8.74 7.83 11.17
N VAL A 281 -9.67 8.35 11.99
CA VAL A 281 -9.73 8.04 13.42
C VAL A 281 -9.97 6.55 13.66
N GLY A 282 -10.95 5.94 12.98
CA GLY A 282 -11.19 4.50 13.13
C GLY A 282 -10.01 3.65 12.66
N SER A 283 -9.36 4.01 11.56
CA SER A 283 -8.18 3.28 11.07
C SER A 283 -7.00 3.40 12.02
N ALA A 284 -6.79 4.57 12.64
CA ALA A 284 -5.80 4.74 13.70
C ALA A 284 -6.14 3.90 14.94
N CYS A 285 -7.40 3.86 15.38
CA CYS A 285 -7.83 3.02 16.49
C CYS A 285 -7.63 1.53 16.20
N GLY A 286 -8.01 1.06 15.01
CA GLY A 286 -7.78 -0.33 14.58
C GLY A 286 -6.28 -0.65 14.49
N ALA A 287 -5.48 0.25 13.91
CA ALA A 287 -4.02 0.11 13.82
C ALA A 287 -3.38 -0.04 15.20
N VAL A 288 -3.72 0.84 16.14
CA VAL A 288 -3.22 0.79 17.53
C VAL A 288 -3.63 -0.51 18.19
N MET A 289 -4.87 -0.95 18.00
CA MET A 289 -5.35 -2.20 18.58
C MET A 289 -4.60 -3.42 18.02
N ALA A 290 -4.30 -3.42 16.71
CA ALA A 290 -3.49 -4.47 16.08
C ALA A 290 -2.07 -4.50 16.66
N ALA A 291 -1.48 -3.33 16.90
CA ALA A 291 -0.17 -3.19 17.54
C ALA A 291 -0.16 -3.73 18.98
N LEU A 292 -1.17 -3.36 19.78
CA LEU A 292 -1.28 -3.76 21.18
C LEU A 292 -1.53 -5.27 21.35
N PHE A 293 -2.29 -5.88 20.44
CA PHE A 293 -2.46 -7.33 20.42
C PHE A 293 -1.28 -8.10 19.84
N GLY A 294 -0.25 -7.41 19.33
CA GLY A 294 0.94 -8.04 18.76
C GLY A 294 0.65 -8.86 17.50
N ALA A 295 -0.40 -8.49 16.74
CA ALA A 295 -0.74 -9.21 15.51
C ALA A 295 0.41 -9.10 14.49
N GLN A 296 0.65 -10.17 13.74
CA GLN A 296 1.63 -10.18 12.65
C GLN A 296 0.97 -10.68 11.37
N CYS A 297 1.28 -10.05 10.23
CA CYS A 297 0.73 -10.42 8.94
C CYS A 297 1.86 -10.73 7.96
N TYR A 298 1.84 -11.92 7.38
CA TYR A 298 2.88 -12.36 6.43
C TYR A 298 2.56 -12.00 4.96
N ALA A 299 1.37 -11.45 4.69
CA ALA A 299 0.99 -11.00 3.35
C ALA A 299 1.05 -9.47 3.22
N GLY A 300 1.54 -9.00 2.07
CA GLY A 300 1.52 -7.58 1.69
C GLY A 300 0.14 -7.06 1.29
N TRP A 301 -0.92 -7.51 1.94
CA TRP A 301 -2.30 -7.17 1.61
C TRP A 301 -3.16 -6.97 2.87
N GLY A 302 -4.27 -6.25 2.75
CA GLY A 302 -5.17 -5.93 3.87
C GLY A 302 -6.45 -6.77 3.92
N GLY A 303 -7.30 -6.52 4.93
CA GLY A 303 -8.62 -7.15 5.03
C GLY A 303 -8.66 -8.48 5.76
N LEU A 304 -9.82 -9.14 5.72
CA LEU A 304 -10.04 -10.45 6.32
C LEU A 304 -9.52 -11.59 5.42
N ILE A 305 -9.30 -11.32 4.14
CA ILE A 305 -8.72 -12.29 3.20
C ILE A 305 -7.31 -12.76 3.59
N VAL A 306 -6.54 -11.92 4.30
CA VAL A 306 -5.20 -12.27 4.79
C VAL A 306 -5.20 -12.96 6.16
N LEU A 307 -6.35 -13.10 6.81
CA LEU A 307 -6.48 -13.74 8.12
C LEU A 307 -5.81 -15.12 8.24
N PRO A 308 -5.75 -15.97 7.18
CA PRO A 308 -5.06 -17.24 7.28
C PRO A 308 -3.56 -17.16 7.55
N VAL A 309 -2.92 -16.07 7.11
CA VAL A 309 -1.49 -15.75 7.32
C VAL A 309 -1.30 -14.64 8.34
N VAL A 310 -2.25 -14.50 9.26
CA VAL A 310 -2.09 -13.64 10.42
C VAL A 310 -1.77 -14.51 11.62
N GLU A 311 -0.72 -14.14 12.34
CA GLU A 311 -0.47 -14.58 13.70
C GLU A 311 -1.19 -13.64 14.67
N GLY A 312 -1.77 -14.18 15.74
CA GLY A 312 -2.66 -13.40 16.61
C GLY A 312 -4.02 -13.09 15.97
N LYS A 313 -4.59 -14.05 15.23
CA LYS A 313 -5.85 -13.92 14.46
C LYS A 313 -6.99 -13.25 15.22
N LEU A 314 -7.23 -13.63 16.47
CA LEU A 314 -8.28 -13.04 17.30
C LEU A 314 -8.04 -11.55 17.57
N GLY A 315 -6.79 -11.19 17.88
CA GLY A 315 -6.38 -9.80 18.07
C GLY A 315 -6.54 -8.98 16.78
N TYR A 316 -6.17 -9.53 15.64
CA TYR A 316 -6.38 -8.89 14.34
C TYR A 316 -7.87 -8.65 14.04
N VAL A 317 -8.73 -9.66 14.22
CA VAL A 317 -10.18 -9.51 14.00
C VAL A 317 -10.79 -8.49 14.97
N ALA A 318 -10.38 -8.52 16.24
CA ALA A 318 -10.81 -7.53 17.23
C ALA A 318 -10.36 -6.12 16.83
N ALA A 319 -9.13 -5.95 16.35
CA ALA A 319 -8.61 -4.67 15.87
C ALA A 319 -9.39 -4.12 14.66
N VAL A 320 -9.71 -4.97 13.69
CA VAL A 320 -10.58 -4.61 12.55
C VAL A 320 -11.96 -4.19 13.05
N ALA A 321 -12.56 -4.95 13.96
CA ALA A 321 -13.88 -4.65 14.52
C ALA A 321 -13.89 -3.31 15.27
N VAL A 322 -12.88 -3.06 16.13
CA VAL A 322 -12.73 -1.79 16.85
C VAL A 322 -12.63 -0.63 15.87
N GLY A 323 -11.76 -0.72 14.86
CA GLY A 323 -11.62 0.34 13.88
C GLY A 323 -12.91 0.61 13.10
N ALA A 324 -13.59 -0.44 12.63
CA ALA A 324 -14.85 -0.32 11.91
C ALA A 324 -15.96 0.29 12.76
N VAL A 325 -16.09 -0.11 14.04
CA VAL A 325 -17.06 0.45 14.98
C VAL A 325 -16.78 1.92 15.25
N VAL A 326 -15.51 2.30 15.51
CA VAL A 326 -15.13 3.70 15.73
C VAL A 326 -15.48 4.55 14.50
N THR A 327 -15.11 4.12 13.30
CA THR A 327 -15.50 4.81 12.06
C THR A 327 -17.02 4.96 11.95
N ALA A 328 -17.78 3.88 12.20
CA ALA A 328 -19.23 3.88 12.09
C ALA A 328 -19.90 4.85 13.07
N VAL A 329 -19.41 4.89 14.31
CA VAL A 329 -19.90 5.81 15.34
C VAL A 329 -19.55 7.25 14.98
N CYS A 330 -18.29 7.53 14.64
CA CYS A 330 -17.85 8.89 14.29
C CYS A 330 -18.65 9.49 13.13
N VAL A 331 -18.77 8.76 12.00
CA VAL A 331 -19.54 9.25 10.84
C VAL A 331 -21.00 9.49 11.22
N ASN A 332 -21.63 8.57 11.93
CA ASN A 332 -23.04 8.69 12.29
C ASN A 332 -23.33 9.84 13.24
N VAL A 333 -22.46 10.07 14.22
CA VAL A 333 -22.57 11.21 15.14
C VAL A 333 -22.44 12.52 14.35
N LEU A 334 -21.38 12.65 13.54
CA LEU A 334 -21.14 13.88 12.76
C LEU A 334 -22.27 14.18 11.77
N LYS A 335 -22.76 13.17 11.04
CA LYS A 335 -23.88 13.33 10.11
C LYS A 335 -25.20 13.63 10.85
N SER A 336 -25.46 12.98 11.98
CA SER A 336 -26.68 13.23 12.76
C SER A 336 -26.72 14.64 13.36
N LEU A 337 -25.59 15.19 13.80
CA LEU A 337 -25.51 16.55 14.33
C LEU A 337 -25.85 17.58 13.25
N THR A 338 -25.35 17.36 12.02
CA THR A 338 -25.62 18.26 10.90
C THR A 338 -27.09 18.19 10.48
N ARG A 339 -27.65 16.99 10.38
CA ARG A 339 -29.07 16.83 10.04
C ARG A 339 -29.98 17.56 11.03
N LYS A 340 -29.66 17.48 12.34
CA LYS A 340 -30.41 18.22 13.37
C LYS A 340 -30.30 19.73 13.20
N ASN A 341 -29.13 20.24 12.87
CA ASN A 341 -28.92 21.67 12.63
C ASN A 341 -29.69 22.17 11.40
N VAL A 342 -29.74 21.39 10.31
CA VAL A 342 -30.53 21.74 9.12
C VAL A 342 -32.02 21.81 9.47
N SER A 343 -32.57 20.78 10.14
CA SER A 343 -33.98 20.81 10.57
C SER A 343 -34.32 21.96 11.52
N GLN A 344 -33.37 22.41 12.36
CA GLN A 344 -33.57 23.56 13.25
C GLN A 344 -33.44 24.92 12.55
N VAL A 345 -32.72 25.00 11.43
CA VAL A 345 -32.64 26.21 10.61
C VAL A 345 -33.89 26.32 9.76
N ASP A 346 -34.32 25.23 9.14
CA ASP A 346 -35.58 25.16 8.37
C ASP A 346 -36.79 25.52 9.26
N GLU A 347 -36.88 24.96 10.48
CA GLU A 347 -37.93 25.34 11.45
C GLU A 347 -37.88 26.83 11.85
N LYS A 348 -36.68 27.44 11.92
CA LYS A 348 -36.53 28.86 12.29
C LYS A 348 -36.80 29.81 11.13
N GLU A 349 -36.47 29.43 9.90
CA GLU A 349 -36.82 30.20 8.70
C GLU A 349 -38.32 30.15 8.45
N ASP A 350 -38.96 28.98 8.60
CA ASP A 350 -40.42 28.84 8.52
C ASP A 350 -41.13 29.68 9.60
N ASP A 351 -40.65 29.70 10.85
CA ASP A 351 -41.21 30.55 11.92
C ASP A 351 -41.03 32.06 11.63
N LEU A 352 -39.90 32.47 11.02
CA LEU A 352 -39.65 33.86 10.66
C LEU A 352 -40.53 34.33 9.49
N ASP A 353 -40.69 33.51 8.45
CA ASP A 353 -41.52 33.84 7.29
C ASP A 353 -43.02 33.95 7.66
N LEU A 354 -43.50 33.15 8.61
CA LEU A 354 -44.86 33.25 9.15
C LEU A 354 -45.10 34.56 9.94
N ASP A 355 -44.10 35.07 10.66
CA ASP A 355 -44.19 36.34 11.39
C ASP A 355 -44.18 37.58 10.48
N PHE A 356 -43.58 37.49 9.27
CA PHE A 356 -43.58 38.58 8.30
C PHE A 356 -44.87 38.71 7.47
N GLU A 357 -45.62 37.61 7.29
CA GLU A 357 -46.91 37.64 6.56
C GLU A 357 -48.10 38.14 7.41
N MET A 358 -47.93 38.34 8.72
CA MET A 358 -48.99 38.70 9.67
C MET A 358 -49.10 40.19 10.05
N ASN A 359 -48.40 41.11 9.36
CA ASN A 359 -48.50 42.58 9.56
C ASN A 359 -49.02 43.32 8.32
#